data_AF-A0A6J6DD60-F1
#
_entry.id   AF-A0A6J6DD60-F1
#
_cell.length_a   1.000
_cell.length_b   1.000
_cell.length_c   1.000
_cell.angle_alpha   90.00
_cell.angle_beta   90.00
_cell.angle_gamma   90.00
#
_symmetry.space_group_name_H-M   'P 1'
#
loop_
_entity.id
_entity.type
_entity.pdbx_description
1 polymer ?
#
loop_
_entity_poly.entity_id
_entity_poly.type
_entity_poly.pdbx_seq_one_letter_code
_entity_poly.pdbx_strand_id
1 'polypeptide(L)'
;MNLDLNTVFPTDPSSYEGFQFVRVVAALLLLLMVVRSCIHLFAADGGAHRIAGIDTSVEGGNNIIAIFHQWGAIQLILAVLLSVLFFRYPGFTPLIVLTMAFDPIMRFVASRKLNVTSTRKPPGAALNAPAFVILMLLFLASIRG
;
A
#
# COMPACT_ATOMS: atom_id res chain seq x y z
N MET A 1 15.70 -16.40 14.28
CA MET A 1 15.09 -15.26 15.00
C MET A 1 13.65 -15.63 15.24
N ASN A 2 13.24 -15.82 16.50
CA ASN A 2 11.83 -16.10 16.81
C ASN A 2 11.07 -14.76 16.77
N LEU A 3 10.03 -14.68 15.94
CA LEU A 3 9.14 -13.53 15.91
C LEU A 3 8.23 -13.60 17.14
N ASP A 4 8.28 -12.61 18.02
CA ASP A 4 7.31 -12.48 19.11
C ASP A 4 6.03 -11.85 18.55
N LEU A 5 4.93 -12.61 18.54
CA LEU A 5 3.64 -12.13 18.03
C LEU A 5 3.11 -10.91 18.78
N ASN A 6 3.50 -10.71 20.04
CA ASN A 6 3.08 -9.55 20.83
C ASN A 6 3.67 -8.24 20.29
N THR A 7 4.76 -8.29 19.53
CA THR A 7 5.32 -7.10 18.86
C THR A 7 4.47 -6.66 17.66
N VAL A 8 3.67 -7.56 17.08
CA VAL A 8 2.77 -7.25 15.95
C VAL A 8 1.35 -7.03 16.43
N PHE A 9 0.91 -7.81 17.42
CA PHE A 9 -0.39 -7.73 18.07
C PHE A 9 -0.19 -7.39 19.55
N PRO A 10 0.08 -6.11 19.87
CA PRO A 10 0.39 -5.71 21.25
C PRO A 10 -0.80 -5.89 22.17
N THR A 11 -0.51 -6.31 23.40
CA THR A 11 -1.50 -6.39 24.47
C THR A 11 -2.05 -5.01 24.85
N ASP A 12 -1.20 -3.98 24.82
CA ASP A 12 -1.59 -2.57 24.97
C ASP A 12 -1.22 -1.79 23.70
N PRO A 13 -2.22 -1.38 22.88
CA PRO A 13 -1.97 -0.64 21.65
C PRO A 13 -1.90 0.89 21.87
N SER A 14 -1.97 1.38 23.11
CA SER A 14 -2.06 2.82 23.41
C SER A 14 -0.75 3.58 23.18
N SER A 15 0.40 2.93 23.32
CA SER A 15 1.72 3.49 23.05
C SER A 15 2.52 2.64 22.06
N TYR A 16 3.52 3.28 21.44
CA TYR A 16 4.51 2.61 20.60
C TYR A 16 5.88 2.94 21.15
N GLU A 17 6.55 1.94 21.71
CA GLU A 17 7.84 2.09 22.39
C GLU A 17 9.05 1.98 21.43
N GLY A 18 8.81 1.60 20.18
CA GLY A 18 9.88 1.42 19.19
C GLY A 18 10.39 2.72 18.58
N PHE A 19 11.30 2.59 17.60
CA PHE A 19 11.99 3.76 17.04
C PHE A 19 11.03 4.78 16.40
N GLN A 20 11.09 6.04 16.86
CA GLN A 20 10.21 7.11 16.38
C GLN A 20 10.27 7.33 14.86
N PHE A 21 11.43 7.13 14.23
CA PHE A 21 11.56 7.27 12.78
C PHE A 21 10.63 6.30 12.03
N VAL A 22 10.33 5.12 12.59
CA VAL A 22 9.41 4.16 12.00
C VAL A 22 8.04 4.79 11.83
N ARG A 23 7.56 5.50 12.85
CA ARG A 23 6.27 6.21 12.80
C ARG A 23 6.28 7.33 11.78
N VAL A 24 7.36 8.11 11.69
CA VAL A 24 7.49 9.20 10.72
C VAL A 24 7.44 8.66 9.28
N VAL A 25 8.23 7.63 8.97
CA VAL A 25 8.24 7.02 7.63
C VAL A 25 6.89 6.35 7.32
N ALA A 26 6.29 5.64 8.29
CA ALA A 26 4.96 5.05 8.13
C ALA A 26 3.88 6.11 7.83
N ALA A 27 3.92 7.27 8.50
CA ALA A 27 3.00 8.38 8.22
C ALA A 27 3.15 8.92 6.79
N LEU A 28 4.38 9.06 6.30
CA LEU A 28 4.64 9.48 4.91
C LEU A 28 4.12 8.45 3.91
N LEU A 29 4.31 7.15 4.19
CA LEU A 29 3.79 6.08 3.35
C LEU A 29 2.26 6.02 3.36
N LEU A 30 1.60 6.23 4.51
CA LEU A 30 0.15 6.36 4.61
C LEU A 30 -0.37 7.53 3.79
N LEU A 31 0.30 8.69 3.86
CA LEU A 31 -0.08 9.85 3.06
C LEU A 31 -0.02 9.53 1.56
N LEU A 32 1.06 8.88 1.11
CA LEU A 32 1.19 8.43 -0.28
C LEU A 32 0.08 7.44 -0.65
N MET A 33 -0.29 6.51 0.25
CA MET A 33 -1.40 5.59 0.06
C MET A 33 -2.75 6.32 -0.10
N VAL A 34 -3.02 7.33 0.72
CA VAL A 34 -4.24 8.14 0.59
C VAL A 34 -4.26 8.88 -0.75
N VAL A 35 -3.18 9.59 -1.09
CA VAL A 35 -3.09 10.37 -2.33
C VAL A 35 -3.30 9.50 -3.57
N ARG A 36 -2.62 8.36 -3.67
CA ARG A 36 -2.77 7.45 -4.82
C ARG A 36 -4.17 6.83 -4.89
N SER A 37 -4.80 6.56 -3.75
CA SER A 37 -6.16 6.02 -3.70
C SER A 37 -7.16 7.04 -4.23
N CYS A 38 -7.02 8.31 -3.84
CA CYS A 38 -7.81 9.40 -4.37
C CYS A 38 -7.62 9.58 -5.89
N ILE A 39 -6.38 9.47 -6.39
CA ILE A 39 -6.12 9.51 -7.84
C ILE A 39 -6.85 8.37 -8.56
N HIS A 40 -6.74 7.14 -8.05
CA HIS A 40 -7.42 5.98 -8.64
C HIS A 40 -8.95 6.13 -8.59
N LEU A 41 -9.50 6.73 -7.54
CA LEU A 41 -10.94 6.86 -7.37
C LEU A 41 -11.55 8.04 -8.14
N PHE A 42 -10.87 9.18 -8.21
CA PHE A 42 -11.47 10.44 -8.69
C PHE A 42 -10.94 10.94 -10.03
N ALA A 43 -9.77 10.47 -10.49
CA ALA A 43 -9.25 10.92 -11.78
C ALA A 43 -10.06 10.27 -12.92
N ALA A 44 -10.30 11.00 -14.03
CA ALA A 44 -11.26 10.57 -15.06
C ALA A 44 -10.98 9.23 -15.78
N ASP A 45 -9.77 8.66 -15.66
CA ASP A 45 -9.42 7.33 -16.20
C ASP A 45 -8.96 6.36 -15.10
N GLY A 46 -9.17 6.72 -13.83
CA GLY A 46 -8.66 6.04 -12.65
C GLY A 46 -7.14 5.86 -12.61
N GLY A 47 -6.38 6.55 -13.46
CA GLY A 47 -4.94 6.34 -13.68
C GLY A 47 -4.61 5.22 -14.67
N ALA A 48 -5.59 4.54 -15.27
CA ALA A 48 -5.35 3.38 -16.15
C ALA A 48 -4.53 3.76 -17.39
N HIS A 49 -4.91 4.83 -18.08
CA HIS A 49 -4.20 5.27 -19.28
C HIS A 49 -3.05 6.23 -18.92
N ARG A 50 -3.37 7.36 -18.28
CA ARG A 50 -2.41 8.47 -18.08
C ARG A 50 -1.29 8.16 -17.10
N ILE A 51 -1.46 7.21 -16.18
CA ILE A 51 -0.40 6.77 -15.25
C ILE A 51 0.13 5.41 -15.67
N ALA A 52 -0.76 4.42 -15.80
CA ALA A 52 -0.36 3.04 -16.03
C ALA A 52 -0.04 2.71 -17.50
N GLY A 53 -0.39 3.57 -18.45
CA GLY A 53 -0.10 3.36 -19.88
C GLY A 53 -0.91 2.22 -20.50
N ILE A 54 -2.03 1.84 -19.90
CA ILE A 54 -2.95 0.84 -20.48
C ILE A 54 -3.70 1.49 -21.63
N ASP A 55 -3.82 0.79 -22.75
CA ASP A 55 -4.67 1.23 -23.85
C ASP A 55 -6.14 1.05 -23.46
N THR A 56 -6.85 2.17 -23.30
CA THR A 56 -8.29 2.19 -22.98
C THR A 56 -9.16 2.50 -24.20
N SER A 57 -8.58 2.57 -25.40
CA SER A 57 -9.33 2.76 -26.66
C SER A 57 -9.89 1.45 -27.22
N VAL A 58 -9.42 0.32 -26.69
CA VAL A 58 -9.85 -1.04 -27.08
C VAL A 58 -11.25 -1.37 -26.56
N GLU A 59 -11.84 -2.43 -27.11
CA GLU A 59 -13.05 -3.03 -26.56
C GLU A 59 -12.86 -3.38 -25.07
N GLY A 60 -13.77 -2.91 -24.22
CA GLY A 60 -13.67 -3.07 -22.77
C GLY A 60 -12.84 -1.99 -22.05
N GLY A 61 -12.31 -0.98 -22.74
CA GLY A 61 -11.56 0.13 -22.12
C GLY A 61 -12.30 0.84 -20.98
N ASN A 62 -13.61 1.05 -21.13
CA ASN A 62 -14.45 1.60 -20.07
C ASN A 62 -14.53 0.68 -18.83
N ASN A 63 -14.52 -0.64 -19.02
CA ASN A 63 -14.50 -1.60 -17.91
C ASN A 63 -13.14 -1.57 -17.19
N ILE A 64 -12.04 -1.38 -17.92
CA ILE A 64 -10.71 -1.19 -17.31
C ILE A 64 -10.71 0.04 -16.42
N ILE A 65 -11.23 1.17 -16.91
CA ILE A 65 -11.35 2.41 -16.12
C ILE A 65 -12.23 2.17 -14.88
N ALA A 66 -13.39 1.55 -15.05
CA ALA A 66 -14.29 1.22 -13.93
C ALA A 66 -13.60 0.35 -12.86
N ILE A 67 -12.82 -0.66 -13.25
CA ILE A 67 -12.04 -1.50 -12.32
C ILE A 67 -10.98 -0.68 -11.60
N PHE A 68 -10.32 0.28 -12.26
CA PHE A 68 -9.36 1.17 -11.59
C PHE A 68 -10.05 2.07 -10.55
N HIS A 69 -11.26 2.56 -10.82
CA HIS A 69 -12.07 3.26 -9.81
C HIS A 69 -12.43 2.37 -8.62
N GLN A 70 -12.87 1.13 -8.86
CA GLN A 70 -13.13 0.15 -7.79
C GLN A 70 -11.87 -0.14 -6.98
N TRP A 71 -10.72 -0.24 -7.65
CA TRP A 71 -9.43 -0.41 -6.99
C TRP A 71 -9.07 0.80 -6.12
N GLY A 72 -9.32 2.03 -6.60
CA GLY A 72 -9.16 3.25 -5.81
C GLY A 72 -10.06 3.29 -4.59
N ALA A 73 -11.31 2.86 -4.71
CA ALA A 73 -12.27 2.81 -3.60
C ALA A 73 -11.78 1.89 -2.47
N ILE A 74 -11.40 0.65 -2.78
CA ILE A 74 -10.91 -0.29 -1.76
C ILE A 74 -9.56 0.14 -1.17
N GLN A 75 -8.67 0.73 -1.98
CA GLN A 75 -7.41 1.28 -1.48
C GLN A 75 -7.67 2.43 -0.50
N LEU A 76 -8.64 3.31 -0.78
CA LEU A 76 -8.97 4.44 0.08
C LEU A 76 -9.56 3.96 1.41
N ILE A 77 -10.46 2.98 1.38
CA ILE A 77 -11.03 2.36 2.60
C ILE A 77 -9.89 1.80 3.48
N LEU A 78 -8.96 1.04 2.89
CA LEU A 78 -7.83 0.49 3.62
C LEU A 78 -6.92 1.60 4.16
N ALA A 79 -6.60 2.61 3.36
CA ALA A 79 -5.74 3.72 3.76
C ALA A 79 -6.34 4.52 4.92
N VAL A 80 -7.65 4.76 4.90
CA VAL A 80 -8.38 5.42 6.00
C VAL A 80 -8.35 4.55 7.25
N LEU A 81 -8.64 3.26 7.15
CA LEU A 81 -8.59 2.34 8.29
C LEU A 81 -7.19 2.32 8.93
N LEU A 82 -6.14 2.16 8.12
CA LEU A 82 -4.76 2.16 8.63
C LEU A 82 -4.36 3.51 9.21
N SER A 83 -4.86 4.62 8.66
CA SER A 83 -4.63 5.96 9.22
C SER A 83 -5.31 6.12 10.58
N VAL A 84 -6.56 5.66 10.73
CA VAL A 84 -7.27 5.65 12.02
C VAL A 84 -6.49 4.82 13.04
N LEU A 85 -6.07 3.60 12.67
CA LEU A 85 -5.25 2.76 13.55
C LEU A 85 -3.94 3.46 13.93
N PHE A 86 -3.27 4.08 12.97
CA PHE A 86 -2.01 4.79 13.19
C PHE A 86 -2.18 5.90 14.23
N PHE A 87 -3.17 6.79 14.07
CA PHE A 87 -3.33 7.92 14.98
C PHE A 87 -3.92 7.51 16.33
N ARG A 88 -4.88 6.58 16.35
CA ARG A 88 -5.62 6.22 17.57
C ARG A 88 -4.95 5.14 18.42
N TYR A 89 -4.16 4.27 17.79
CA TYR A 89 -3.55 3.09 18.38
C TYR A 89 -2.09 2.92 17.94
N PRO A 90 -1.17 3.79 18.44
CA PRO A 90 0.24 3.77 18.10
C PRO A 90 0.89 2.38 18.11
N GLY A 91 0.54 1.53 19.08
CA GLY A 91 1.13 0.20 19.24
C GLY A 91 0.92 -0.71 18.03
N PHE A 92 -0.10 -0.46 17.19
CA PHE A 92 -0.28 -1.20 15.94
C PHE A 92 0.65 -0.77 14.80
N THR A 93 1.62 0.12 15.04
CA THR A 93 2.60 0.54 14.03
C THR A 93 3.23 -0.65 13.28
N PRO A 94 3.70 -1.73 13.95
CA PRO A 94 4.25 -2.89 13.25
C PRO A 94 3.24 -3.61 12.35
N LEU A 95 2.00 -3.78 12.81
CA LEU A 95 0.93 -4.36 12.00
C LEU A 95 0.58 -3.50 10.78
N ILE A 96 0.56 -2.18 10.95
CA ILE A 96 0.29 -1.23 9.86
C ILE A 96 1.37 -1.33 8.79
N VAL A 97 2.65 -1.30 9.18
CA VAL A 97 3.78 -1.43 8.25
C VAL A 97 3.78 -2.81 7.58
N LEU A 98 3.49 -3.87 8.33
CA LEU A 98 3.35 -5.22 7.77
C LEU A 98 2.21 -5.30 6.74
N THR A 99 1.07 -4.68 7.04
CA THR A 99 -0.07 -4.61 6.12
C THR A 99 0.31 -3.90 4.83
N MET A 100 1.07 -2.82 4.90
CA MET A 100 1.59 -2.14 3.71
C MET A 100 2.56 -3.03 2.93
N ALA A 101 3.42 -3.80 3.62
CA ALA A 101 4.37 -4.71 3.00
C ALA A 101 3.69 -5.83 2.18
N PHE A 102 2.43 -6.17 2.50
CA PHE A 102 1.66 -7.12 1.70
C PHE A 102 1.22 -6.57 0.33
N ASP A 103 1.05 -5.26 0.12
CA ASP A 103 0.66 -4.71 -1.20
C ASP A 103 1.64 -5.13 -2.33
N PRO A 104 2.96 -4.92 -2.21
CA PRO A 104 3.88 -5.34 -3.28
C PRO A 104 3.99 -6.86 -3.43
N ILE A 105 3.77 -7.64 -2.37
CA ILE A 105 3.71 -9.11 -2.44
C ILE A 105 2.49 -9.54 -3.26
N MET A 106 1.30 -9.03 -2.92
CA MET A 106 0.06 -9.39 -3.59
C MET A 106 0.04 -8.92 -5.05
N ARG A 107 0.63 -7.76 -5.36
CA ARG A 107 0.85 -7.32 -6.75
C ARG A 107 1.75 -8.27 -7.52
N PHE A 108 2.84 -8.72 -6.90
CA PHE A 108 3.71 -9.71 -7.52
C PHE A 108 2.95 -11.02 -7.78
N VAL A 109 2.20 -11.55 -6.80
CA VAL A 109 1.37 -12.74 -6.99
C VAL A 109 0.36 -12.57 -8.12
N ALA A 110 -0.33 -11.42 -8.19
CA ALA A 110 -1.27 -11.12 -9.27
C ALA A 110 -0.58 -11.11 -10.64
N SER A 111 0.61 -10.52 -10.76
CA SER A 111 1.40 -10.54 -12.00
C SER A 111 1.83 -11.93 -12.45
N ARG A 112 1.95 -12.90 -11.52
CA ARG A 112 2.21 -14.31 -11.87
C ARG A 112 1.00 -14.99 -12.51
N LYS A 113 -0.20 -14.46 -12.33
CA LYS A 113 -1.43 -14.96 -12.96
C LYS A 113 -1.64 -14.34 -14.34
N LEU A 114 -1.56 -13.01 -14.42
CA LEU A 114 -1.65 -12.29 -15.68
C LEU A 114 -0.92 -10.94 -15.58
N ASN A 115 -0.13 -10.62 -16.60
CA ASN A 115 0.57 -9.35 -16.67
C ASN A 115 -0.35 -8.26 -17.24
N VAL A 116 -0.25 -7.06 -16.68
CA VAL A 116 -0.88 -5.87 -17.25
C VAL A 116 -0.08 -5.42 -18.46
N THR A 117 -0.72 -5.41 -19.64
CA THR A 117 -0.14 -4.83 -20.85
C THR A 117 -0.19 -3.31 -20.77
N SER A 118 0.96 -2.67 -20.98
CA SER A 118 1.09 -1.21 -20.91
C SER A 118 2.14 -0.71 -21.90
N THR A 119 2.00 0.52 -22.38
CA THR A 119 2.94 1.17 -23.31
C THR A 119 4.25 1.61 -22.64
N ARG A 120 4.28 1.64 -21.31
CA ARG A 120 5.46 1.98 -20.50
C ARG A 120 5.35 1.34 -19.12
N LYS A 121 6.48 1.15 -18.43
CA LYS A 121 6.49 0.59 -17.07
C LYS A 121 5.76 1.54 -16.09
N PRO A 122 4.64 1.12 -15.49
CA PRO A 122 3.90 1.98 -14.57
C PRO A 122 4.65 2.15 -13.25
N PRO A 123 4.45 3.26 -12.51
CA PRO A 123 5.12 3.50 -11.23
C PRO A 123 4.96 2.33 -10.23
N GLY A 124 3.75 1.75 -10.17
CA GLY A 124 3.46 0.60 -9.31
C GLY A 124 4.29 -0.65 -9.64
N ALA A 125 4.72 -0.83 -10.91
CA ALA A 125 5.62 -1.91 -11.29
C ALA A 125 7.10 -1.51 -11.13
N ALA A 126 7.45 -0.25 -11.38
CA ALA A 126 8.81 0.26 -11.22
C ALA A 126 9.27 0.25 -9.75
N LEU A 127 8.38 0.63 -8.84
CA LEU A 127 8.67 0.79 -7.43
C LEU A 127 8.30 -0.43 -6.58
N ASN A 128 7.73 -1.50 -7.16
CA ASN A 128 7.22 -2.65 -6.40
C ASN A 128 8.29 -3.31 -5.51
N ALA A 129 9.43 -3.68 -6.09
CA ALA A 129 10.52 -4.33 -5.36
C ALA A 129 11.22 -3.39 -4.36
N PRO A 130 11.58 -2.14 -4.74
CA PRO A 130 12.08 -1.16 -3.77
C PRO A 130 11.12 -0.92 -2.60
N ALA A 131 9.82 -0.77 -2.87
CA ALA A 131 8.82 -0.58 -1.83
C ALA A 131 8.75 -1.76 -0.88
N PHE A 132 8.78 -3.01 -1.39
CA PHE A 132 8.83 -4.20 -0.55
C PHE A 132 10.06 -4.20 0.36
N VAL A 133 11.25 -3.93 -0.17
CA VAL A 133 12.49 -3.90 0.62
C VAL A 133 12.40 -2.84 1.72
N ILE A 134 11.99 -1.62 1.39
CA ILE A 134 11.84 -0.52 2.35
C ILE A 134 10.84 -0.88 3.44
N LEU A 135 9.67 -1.40 3.07
CA LEU A 135 8.61 -1.79 4.01
C LEU A 135 9.03 -2.95 4.91
N MET A 136 9.77 -3.93 4.40
CA MET A 136 10.30 -5.02 5.21
C MET A 136 11.39 -4.56 6.18
N LEU A 137 12.29 -3.67 5.75
CA LEU A 137 13.28 -3.07 6.67
C LEU A 137 12.58 -2.25 7.76
N LEU A 138 11.56 -1.47 7.38
CA LEU A 138 10.76 -0.69 8.31
C LEU A 138 10.00 -1.59 9.29
N PHE A 139 9.44 -2.71 8.81
CA PHE A 139 8.78 -3.70 9.66
C PHE A 139 9.77 -4.33 10.66
N LEU A 140 10.94 -4.75 10.20
CA LEU A 140 11.97 -5.32 11.08
C LEU A 140 12.48 -4.30 12.12
N ALA A 141 12.60 -3.03 11.75
CA ALA A 141 12.88 -1.96 12.70
C ALA A 141 11.72 -1.75 13.69
N SER A 142 10.47 -1.93 13.23
CA SER A 142 9.29 -1.66 14.04
C SER A 142 9.10 -2.63 15.20
N ILE A 143 9.62 -3.86 15.11
CA ILE A 143 9.49 -4.95 16.10
C ILE A 143 10.74 -5.13 16.99
N ARG A 144 11.77 -4.29 16.82
CA ARG A 144 13.07 -4.41 17.52
C ARG A 144 13.40 -3.19 18.40
N GLY A 145 12.61 -2.14 18.31
CA GLY A 145 12.73 -0.94 19.14
C GLY A 145 11.91 -1.10 20.40
#